data_AF-F0IBY4-F1
#
_entry.id   AF-F0IBY4-F1
#
_cell.length_a   1.000
_cell.length_b   1.000
_cell.length_c   1.000
_cell.angle_alpha   90.00
_cell.angle_beta   90.00
_cell.angle_gamma   90.00
#
_symmetry.space_group_name_H-M   'P 1'
#
loop_
_entity.id
_entity.type
_entity.pdbx_description
1 polymer ?
#
loop_
_entity_poly.entity_id
_entity_poly.type
_entity_poly.pdbx_seq_one_letter_code
_entity_poly.pdbx_strand_id
1 'polypeptide(L)'
;MKRLTFVFAFCTFTLGFSQNIIGERWKIDHLIGNSEEEVDVYELSEMPKGKSAGYYVEFKNNNTFHSSYYAPCGNDCFTSTTGTYKKVGNHYLNIFVYRLTQNGECKDNKLLNKSLGNYYIYFSPTGVIRLIKSTGNLSRDREKAQDSERLNNFSSFMEDKITHQSHFSLIENLETPIKIVTQKYAKEILKLTDYIVCLNSTTPSDWRVILIKDNATGKYYYVIEEYISVKGEVKKALFHFSEDQVSGSKK
;
A
#
# COMPACT_ATOMS: atom_id res chain seq x y z
N MET A 1 -44.79 -42.10 -4.79
CA MET A 1 -44.00 -41.01 -4.15
C MET A 1 -43.13 -40.35 -5.20
N LYS A 2 -43.47 -39.13 -5.64
CA LYS A 2 -42.74 -38.41 -6.69
C LYS A 2 -41.43 -37.87 -6.11
N ARG A 3 -40.29 -38.33 -6.64
CA ARG A 3 -38.96 -37.78 -6.32
C ARG A 3 -38.81 -36.42 -7.00
N LEU A 4 -38.85 -35.35 -6.22
CA LEU A 4 -38.53 -34.00 -6.69
C LEU A 4 -37.01 -33.83 -6.57
N THR A 5 -36.30 -33.84 -7.70
CA THR A 5 -34.85 -33.61 -7.72
C THR A 5 -34.63 -32.10 -7.75
N PHE A 6 -34.22 -31.52 -6.62
CA PHE A 6 -33.88 -30.10 -6.53
C PHE A 6 -32.48 -29.90 -7.12
N VAL A 7 -32.40 -29.35 -8.34
CA VAL A 7 -31.13 -28.93 -8.93
C VAL A 7 -30.79 -27.56 -8.36
N PHE A 8 -29.79 -27.51 -7.48
CA PHE A 8 -29.23 -26.26 -6.97
C PHE A 8 -28.37 -25.64 -8.07
N ALA A 9 -28.97 -24.78 -8.89
CA ALA A 9 -28.24 -23.98 -9.86
C ALA A 9 -27.45 -22.90 -9.10
N PHE A 10 -26.18 -23.20 -8.80
CA PHE A 10 -25.20 -22.19 -8.40
C PHE A 10 -24.94 -21.29 -9.61
N CYS A 11 -25.81 -20.30 -9.84
CA CYS A 11 -25.50 -19.14 -10.66
C CYS A 11 -24.45 -18.32 -9.90
N THR A 12 -23.18 -18.74 -9.99
CA THR A 12 -22.07 -17.83 -9.71
C THR A 12 -22.12 -16.78 -10.81
N PHE A 13 -22.70 -15.61 -10.50
CA PHE A 13 -22.40 -14.40 -11.24
C PHE A 13 -20.91 -14.12 -11.05
N THR A 14 -20.06 -14.73 -11.88
CA THR A 14 -18.76 -14.18 -12.17
C THR A 14 -19.01 -12.97 -13.06
N LEU A 15 -19.39 -11.85 -12.45
CA LEU A 15 -19.08 -10.55 -13.03
C LEU A 15 -17.55 -10.48 -13.01
N GLY A 16 -16.95 -11.08 -14.03
CA GLY A 16 -15.54 -10.94 -14.33
C GLY A 16 -15.35 -9.48 -14.69
N PHE A 17 -15.07 -8.66 -13.68
CA PHE A 17 -14.37 -7.41 -13.88
C PHE A 17 -13.05 -7.79 -14.53
N SER A 18 -13.03 -7.84 -15.86
CA SER A 18 -11.78 -7.77 -16.62
C SER A 18 -11.27 -6.34 -16.51
N GLN A 19 -10.92 -5.92 -15.29
CA GLN A 19 -10.19 -4.69 -15.05
C GLN A 19 -8.78 -4.92 -15.61
N ASN A 20 -8.58 -4.54 -16.87
CA ASN A 20 -7.26 -4.56 -17.46
C ASN A 20 -6.53 -3.30 -17.01
N ILE A 21 -5.47 -3.47 -16.23
CA ILE A 21 -4.65 -2.36 -15.76
C ILE A 21 -3.81 -1.72 -16.87
N ILE A 22 -3.68 -2.40 -18.02
CA ILE A 22 -2.89 -1.98 -19.18
C ILE A 22 -3.74 -1.18 -20.15
N GLY A 23 -3.19 -0.08 -20.65
CA GLY A 23 -3.79 0.80 -21.64
C GLY A 23 -4.60 1.93 -21.03
N GLU A 24 -4.77 1.92 -19.71
CA GLU A 24 -5.55 2.89 -18.95
C GLU A 24 -4.63 3.72 -18.03
N ARG A 25 -5.13 4.89 -17.64
CA ARG A 25 -4.51 5.74 -16.61
C ARG A 25 -5.23 5.51 -15.28
N TRP A 26 -4.46 5.31 -14.22
CA TRP A 26 -4.95 5.07 -12.87
C TRP A 26 -4.44 6.14 -11.91
N LYS A 27 -5.27 6.53 -10.93
CA LYS A 27 -4.81 7.30 -9.76
C LYS A 27 -4.13 6.34 -8.80
N ILE A 28 -2.99 6.76 -8.24
CA ILE A 28 -2.23 5.97 -7.27
C ILE A 28 -1.99 6.73 -5.97
N ASP A 29 -1.70 5.98 -4.92
CA ASP A 29 -1.31 6.46 -3.60
C ASP A 29 0.15 6.94 -3.56
N HIS A 30 1.06 6.19 -4.19
CA HIS A 30 2.49 6.48 -4.20
C HIS A 30 3.11 6.42 -5.58
N LEU A 31 4.12 7.26 -5.83
CA LEU A 31 4.85 7.25 -7.09
C LEU A 31 5.64 5.94 -7.25
N ILE A 32 5.29 5.13 -8.25
CA ILE A 32 5.93 3.84 -8.47
C ILE A 32 7.42 4.04 -8.78
N GLY A 33 8.29 3.42 -7.98
CA GLY A 33 9.73 3.47 -8.18
C GLY A 33 10.43 4.69 -7.58
N ASN A 34 9.73 5.56 -6.85
CA ASN A 34 10.40 6.49 -5.95
C ASN A 34 10.99 5.72 -4.77
N SER A 35 12.28 5.92 -4.46
CA SER A 35 13.00 5.13 -3.43
C SER A 35 12.75 5.56 -2.00
N GLU A 36 12.20 6.75 -1.79
CA GLU A 36 12.01 7.32 -0.44
C GLU A 36 10.87 6.63 0.32
N GLU A 37 9.97 5.97 -0.40
CA GLU A 37 8.79 5.31 0.12
C GLU A 37 8.88 3.80 -0.19
N GLU A 38 9.55 3.04 0.68
CA GLU A 38 9.57 1.57 0.61
C GLU A 38 8.18 1.00 0.96
N VAL A 39 7.20 1.16 0.08
CA VAL A 39 5.84 0.62 0.25
C VAL A 39 5.71 -0.78 -0.31
N ASP A 40 5.00 -1.65 0.41
CA ASP A 40 4.70 -3.01 -0.02
C ASP A 40 3.50 -3.08 -0.96
N VAL A 41 2.65 -2.05 -0.96
CA VAL A 41 1.39 -2.00 -1.72
C VAL A 41 1.31 -0.67 -2.45
N TYR A 42 0.94 -0.73 -3.73
CA TYR A 42 0.42 0.43 -4.45
C TYR A 42 -1.08 0.21 -4.69
N GLU A 43 -1.89 1.19 -4.34
CA GLU A 43 -3.32 1.20 -4.66
C GLU A 43 -3.59 1.96 -5.94
N LEU A 44 -4.35 1.36 -6.85
CA LEU A 44 -4.76 1.91 -8.14
C LEU A 44 -6.28 2.06 -8.12
N SER A 45 -6.74 3.31 -8.23
CA SER A 45 -8.15 3.67 -8.27
C SER A 45 -8.53 4.33 -9.60
N GLU A 46 -9.80 4.26 -9.94
CA GLU A 46 -10.33 4.90 -11.13
C GLU A 46 -10.00 6.40 -11.13
N MET A 47 -9.75 6.94 -12.33
CA MET A 47 -9.48 8.36 -12.48
C MET A 47 -10.70 9.19 -12.06
N PRO A 48 -10.53 10.23 -11.22
CA PRO A 48 -11.61 11.14 -10.90
C PRO A 48 -12.09 11.86 -12.17
N LYS A 49 -13.38 12.20 -12.21
CA LYS A 49 -13.94 13.00 -13.30
C LYS A 49 -13.35 14.42 -13.26
N GLY A 50 -12.58 14.78 -14.27
CA GLY A 50 -11.98 16.12 -14.42
C GLY A 50 -10.50 16.19 -14.02
N LYS A 51 -9.99 17.41 -13.82
CA LYS A 51 -8.61 17.63 -13.39
C LYS A 51 -8.51 17.46 -11.88
N SER A 52 -7.77 16.46 -11.42
CA SER A 52 -7.47 16.25 -10.00
C SER A 52 -5.96 16.30 -9.79
N ALA A 53 -5.50 16.83 -8.66
CA ALA A 53 -4.10 16.73 -8.27
C ALA A 53 -3.80 15.34 -7.68
N GLY A 54 -2.54 14.92 -7.74
CA GLY A 54 -2.08 13.67 -7.13
C GLY A 54 -1.18 12.85 -8.04
N TYR A 55 -0.96 11.60 -7.64
CA TYR A 55 -0.13 10.66 -8.37
C TYR A 55 -0.95 9.81 -9.34
N TYR A 56 -0.31 9.47 -10.46
CA TYR A 56 -0.89 8.70 -11.54
C TYR A 56 0.08 7.66 -12.07
N VAL A 57 -0.45 6.58 -12.63
CA VAL A 57 0.32 5.62 -13.44
C VAL A 57 -0.44 5.25 -14.71
N GLU A 58 0.32 5.02 -15.78
CA GLU A 58 -0.15 4.42 -17.01
C GLU A 58 0.77 3.25 -17.38
N PHE A 59 0.22 2.04 -17.49
CA PHE A 59 0.91 0.88 -18.05
C PHE A 59 0.55 0.76 -19.54
N LYS A 60 1.46 1.16 -20.43
CA LYS A 60 1.18 1.25 -21.87
C LYS A 60 1.23 -0.10 -22.56
N ASN A 61 0.52 -0.24 -23.68
CA ASN A 61 0.49 -1.47 -24.49
C ASN A 61 1.86 -1.88 -25.06
N ASN A 62 2.85 -0.99 -25.06
CA ASN A 62 4.22 -1.26 -25.53
C ASN A 62 5.18 -1.71 -24.40
N ASN A 63 4.64 -2.24 -23.30
CA ASN A 63 5.38 -2.72 -22.13
C ASN A 63 6.18 -1.63 -21.38
N THR A 64 5.90 -0.35 -21.63
CA THR A 64 6.45 0.76 -20.84
C THR A 64 5.44 1.27 -19.83
N PHE A 65 5.91 1.87 -18.75
CA PHE A 65 5.03 2.60 -17.84
C PHE A 65 5.54 4.01 -17.58
N HIS A 66 4.61 4.88 -17.21
CA HIS A 66 4.90 6.22 -16.74
C HIS A 66 4.11 6.45 -15.46
N SER A 67 4.80 6.79 -14.38
CA SER A 67 4.17 7.22 -13.13
C SER A 67 4.55 8.67 -12.88
N SER A 68 3.59 9.52 -12.53
CA SER A 68 3.82 10.96 -12.38
C SER A 68 2.91 11.60 -11.35
N TYR A 69 3.46 12.60 -10.67
CA TYR A 69 2.70 13.57 -9.92
C TYR A 69 2.19 14.68 -10.84
N TYR A 70 0.96 15.11 -10.61
CA TYR A 70 0.36 16.26 -11.32
C TYR A 70 -0.34 17.18 -10.34
N ALA A 71 -0.17 18.49 -10.56
CA ALA A 71 -0.85 19.57 -9.87
C ALA A 71 -1.29 20.64 -10.89
N PRO A 72 -2.46 21.28 -10.72
CA PRO A 72 -3.03 22.19 -11.71
C PRO A 72 -2.32 23.55 -11.86
N CYS A 73 -1.50 23.97 -10.89
CA CYS A 73 -1.01 25.35 -10.78
C CYS A 73 0.46 25.57 -11.23
N GLY A 74 1.19 24.54 -11.65
CA GLY A 74 2.53 24.70 -12.24
C GLY A 74 3.68 25.09 -11.30
N ASN A 75 3.39 25.47 -10.05
CA ASN A 75 4.37 25.89 -9.04
C ASN A 75 4.58 24.76 -8.03
N ASP A 76 5.03 23.60 -8.49
CA ASP A 76 5.28 22.43 -7.65
C ASP A 76 6.49 21.65 -8.15
N CYS A 77 6.95 20.69 -7.35
CA CYS A 77 7.96 19.71 -7.75
C CYS A 77 7.30 18.56 -8.52
N PHE A 78 7.27 18.63 -9.85
CA PHE A 78 6.68 17.57 -10.66
C PHE A 78 7.65 16.41 -10.81
N THR A 79 7.47 15.41 -9.97
CA THR A 79 8.25 14.17 -9.99
C THR A 79 7.57 13.12 -10.86
N SER A 80 8.36 12.44 -11.68
CA SER A 80 7.89 11.30 -12.48
C SER A 80 8.94 10.21 -12.58
N THR A 81 8.49 8.97 -12.75
CA THR A 81 9.33 7.82 -13.08
C THR A 81 8.88 7.20 -14.40
N THR A 82 9.83 6.60 -15.10
CA THR A 82 9.56 5.84 -16.32
C THR A 82 10.31 4.53 -16.29
N GLY A 83 9.75 3.51 -16.94
CA GLY A 83 10.30 2.18 -16.90
C GLY A 83 9.62 1.21 -17.86
N THR A 84 9.89 -0.07 -17.67
CA THR A 84 9.18 -1.18 -18.32
C THR A 84 8.47 -2.05 -17.31
N TYR A 85 7.50 -2.79 -17.81
CA TYR A 85 6.86 -3.85 -17.07
C TYR A 85 6.69 -5.10 -17.94
N LYS A 86 6.53 -6.25 -17.29
CA LYS A 86 6.18 -7.52 -17.94
C LYS A 86 5.09 -8.21 -17.15
N LYS A 87 4.03 -8.67 -17.82
CA LYS A 87 3.09 -9.63 -17.22
C LYS A 87 3.82 -10.95 -17.00
N VAL A 88 3.73 -11.51 -15.80
CA VAL A 88 4.31 -12.80 -15.44
C VAL A 88 3.17 -13.72 -15.02
N GLY A 89 2.80 -14.62 -15.93
CA GLY A 89 1.58 -15.42 -15.80
C GLY A 89 0.32 -14.54 -15.69
N ASN A 90 -0.66 -15.03 -14.94
CA ASN A 90 -1.96 -14.35 -14.78
C ASN A 90 -2.04 -13.48 -13.52
N HIS A 91 -0.99 -13.46 -12.70
CA HIS A 91 -1.06 -12.94 -11.34
C HIS A 91 -0.09 -11.80 -11.06
N TYR A 92 0.89 -11.55 -11.93
CA TYR A 92 2.00 -10.68 -11.56
C TYR A 92 2.37 -9.66 -12.64
N LEU A 93 2.83 -8.50 -12.19
CA LEU A 93 3.65 -7.57 -12.96
C LEU A 93 5.08 -7.58 -12.44
N ASN A 94 6.05 -7.79 -13.31
CA ASN A 94 7.45 -7.48 -13.04
C ASN A 94 7.73 -6.05 -13.48
N ILE A 95 8.27 -5.20 -12.60
CA ILE A 95 8.47 -3.77 -12.88
C ILE A 95 9.96 -3.41 -12.82
N PHE A 96 10.43 -2.69 -13.82
CA PHE A 96 11.79 -2.16 -13.89
C PHE A 96 11.78 -0.65 -14.14
N VAL A 97 12.45 0.13 -13.29
CA VAL A 97 12.47 1.60 -13.35
C VAL A 97 13.77 2.06 -13.99
N TYR A 98 13.68 2.85 -15.07
CA TYR A 98 14.86 3.41 -15.75
C TYR A 98 15.35 4.68 -15.09
N ARG A 99 14.45 5.65 -14.91
CA ARG A 99 14.82 6.99 -14.47
C ARG A 99 13.72 7.65 -13.66
N LEU A 100 14.15 8.60 -12.84
CA LEU A 100 13.33 9.59 -12.18
C LEU A 100 13.65 10.97 -12.76
N THR A 101 12.61 11.75 -13.01
CA THR A 101 12.69 13.10 -13.57
C THR A 101 11.88 14.04 -12.72
N GLN A 102 12.51 15.14 -12.32
CA GLN A 102 11.95 16.24 -11.55
C GLN A 102 12.06 17.54 -12.33
N ASN A 103 10.95 18.29 -12.37
CA ASN A 103 10.89 19.61 -12.97
C ASN A 103 9.98 20.56 -12.16
N GLY A 104 9.87 21.83 -12.58
CA GLY A 104 9.16 22.87 -11.85
C GLY A 104 10.06 23.51 -10.79
N GLU A 105 9.62 23.51 -9.54
CA GLU A 105 10.36 24.06 -8.39
C GLU A 105 11.54 23.18 -7.95
N CYS A 106 11.56 21.93 -8.39
CA CYS A 106 12.70 21.02 -8.27
C CYS A 106 13.29 20.71 -9.65
N LYS A 107 14.59 20.42 -9.70
CA LYS A 107 15.27 20.01 -10.93
C LYS A 107 16.31 18.96 -10.61
N ASP A 108 15.93 17.71 -10.82
CA ASP A 108 16.83 16.58 -10.67
C ASP A 108 16.45 15.49 -11.67
N ASN A 109 17.44 14.85 -12.25
CA ASN A 109 17.24 13.77 -13.21
C ASN A 109 18.20 12.65 -12.84
N LYS A 110 17.63 11.54 -12.40
CA LYS A 110 18.40 10.40 -11.89
C LYS A 110 18.14 9.19 -12.76
N LEU A 111 19.21 8.60 -13.28
CA LEU A 111 19.15 7.22 -13.79
C LEU A 111 19.09 6.29 -12.58
N LEU A 112 18.02 5.52 -12.49
CA LEU A 112 17.80 4.57 -11.39
C LEU A 112 18.19 3.16 -11.79
N ASN A 113 17.83 2.73 -13.01
CA ASN A 113 18.09 1.39 -13.55
C ASN A 113 17.92 0.27 -12.53
N LYS A 114 16.79 0.29 -11.81
CA LYS A 114 16.52 -0.62 -10.70
C LYS A 114 15.31 -1.51 -11.00
N SER A 115 15.47 -2.80 -10.71
CA SER A 115 14.35 -3.73 -10.70
C SER A 115 13.55 -3.54 -9.42
N LEU A 116 12.23 -3.35 -9.54
CA LEU A 116 11.33 -3.45 -8.40
C LEU A 116 10.83 -4.90 -8.23
N GLY A 117 11.17 -5.83 -9.11
CA GLY A 117 10.73 -7.22 -9.01
C GLY A 117 9.24 -7.41 -9.29
N ASN A 118 8.67 -8.49 -8.75
CA ASN A 118 7.29 -8.91 -9.01
C ASN A 118 6.30 -8.31 -8.02
N TYR A 119 5.16 -7.88 -8.53
CA TYR A 119 4.00 -7.44 -7.77
C TYR A 119 2.80 -8.31 -8.12
N TYR A 120 2.18 -8.90 -7.11
CA TYR A 120 0.92 -9.62 -7.23
C TYR A 120 -0.20 -8.62 -7.52
N ILE A 121 -0.99 -8.90 -8.55
CA ILE A 121 -2.13 -8.09 -8.96
C ILE A 121 -3.36 -8.63 -8.23
N TYR A 122 -3.93 -7.80 -7.37
CA TYR A 122 -5.13 -8.14 -6.63
C TYR A 122 -6.26 -7.17 -6.96
N PHE A 123 -7.41 -7.72 -7.32
CA PHE A 123 -8.63 -6.96 -7.60
C PHE A 123 -9.49 -6.97 -6.35
N SER A 124 -9.56 -5.83 -5.65
CA SER A 124 -10.36 -5.70 -4.44
C SER A 124 -11.85 -5.72 -4.78
N PRO A 125 -12.71 -6.32 -3.93
CA PRO A 125 -14.16 -6.17 -4.04
C PRO A 125 -14.65 -4.72 -3.98
N THR A 126 -13.86 -3.78 -3.46
CA THR A 126 -14.20 -2.35 -3.44
C THR A 126 -13.99 -1.65 -4.78
N GLY A 127 -13.46 -2.35 -5.79
CA GLY A 127 -13.16 -1.80 -7.12
C GLY A 127 -11.76 -1.21 -7.25
N VAL A 128 -10.97 -1.18 -6.16
CA VAL A 128 -9.56 -0.77 -6.17
C VAL A 128 -8.67 -1.94 -6.60
N ILE A 129 -7.65 -1.66 -7.40
CA ILE A 129 -6.61 -2.63 -7.74
C ILE A 129 -5.41 -2.42 -6.82
N ARG A 130 -4.81 -3.51 -6.34
CA ARG A 130 -3.57 -3.45 -5.54
C ARG A 130 -2.43 -4.16 -6.24
N LEU A 131 -1.29 -3.49 -6.32
CA LEU A 131 -0.02 -4.09 -6.70
C LEU A 131 0.74 -4.39 -5.41
N ILE A 132 0.82 -5.66 -5.03
CA ILE A 132 1.39 -6.10 -3.75
C ILE A 132 2.76 -6.72 -3.99
N LYS A 133 3.80 -6.20 -3.35
CA LYS A 133 5.17 -6.71 -3.45
C LYS A 133 5.20 -8.21 -3.15
N SER A 134 5.60 -8.99 -4.15
CA SER A 134 5.57 -10.45 -4.07
C SER A 134 6.68 -10.99 -3.17
N THR A 135 6.37 -12.03 -2.42
CA THR A 135 7.33 -12.83 -1.66
C THR A 135 7.90 -14.00 -2.47
N GLY A 136 7.51 -14.14 -3.75
CA GLY A 136 7.80 -15.30 -4.58
C GLY A 136 6.95 -16.54 -4.28
N ASN A 137 5.96 -16.43 -3.38
CA ASN A 137 5.05 -17.52 -3.02
C ASN A 137 3.59 -17.06 -3.17
N LEU A 138 2.86 -17.67 -4.10
CA LEU A 138 1.48 -17.28 -4.41
C LEU A 138 0.52 -17.39 -3.22
N SER A 139 0.69 -18.39 -2.36
CA SER A 139 -0.16 -18.53 -1.17
C SER A 139 0.06 -17.37 -0.20
N ARG A 140 1.33 -16.99 0.02
CA ARG A 140 1.68 -15.86 0.89
C ARG A 140 1.27 -14.52 0.27
N ASP A 141 1.40 -14.37 -1.04
CA ASP A 141 0.96 -13.16 -1.75
C ASP A 141 -0.56 -12.96 -1.66
N ARG A 142 -1.34 -14.06 -1.71
CA ARG A 142 -2.79 -14.03 -1.46
C ARG A 142 -3.13 -13.67 -0.02
N GLU A 143 -2.38 -14.18 0.96
CA GLU A 143 -2.56 -13.78 2.37
C GLU A 143 -2.25 -12.29 2.56
N LYS A 144 -1.17 -11.78 1.96
CA LYS A 144 -0.86 -10.33 1.94
C LYS A 144 -1.99 -9.51 1.31
N ALA A 145 -2.65 -10.03 0.27
CA ALA A 145 -3.83 -9.37 -0.30
C ALA A 145 -4.99 -9.27 0.70
N GLN A 146 -5.26 -10.33 1.45
CA GLN A 146 -6.27 -10.30 2.52
C GLN A 146 -5.87 -9.35 3.65
N ASP A 147 -4.60 -9.34 4.03
CA ASP A 147 -4.05 -8.40 5.02
C ASP A 147 -4.22 -6.95 4.56
N SER A 148 -4.08 -6.66 3.25
CA SER A 148 -4.28 -5.30 2.72
C SER A 148 -5.74 -4.84 2.83
N GLU A 149 -6.71 -5.75 2.70
CA GLU A 149 -8.13 -5.42 2.94
C GLU A 149 -8.41 -5.06 4.40
N ARG A 150 -7.63 -5.59 5.35
CA ARG A 150 -7.79 -5.24 6.76
C ARG A 150 -7.47 -3.77 7.02
N LEU A 151 -6.52 -3.20 6.27
CA LEU A 151 -6.14 -1.79 6.39
C LEU A 151 -7.27 -0.83 5.99
N ASN A 152 -8.19 -1.24 5.11
CA ASN A 152 -9.38 -0.44 4.80
C ASN A 152 -10.25 -0.20 6.05
N ASN A 153 -10.51 -1.27 6.82
CA ASN A 153 -11.27 -1.15 8.07
C ASN A 153 -10.54 -0.27 9.09
N PHE A 154 -9.21 -0.37 9.14
CA PHE A 154 -8.39 0.45 10.02
C PHE A 154 -8.44 1.94 9.66
N SER A 155 -8.44 2.26 8.37
CA SER A 155 -8.54 3.65 7.90
C SER A 155 -9.81 4.32 8.40
N SER A 156 -10.95 3.64 8.28
CA SER A 156 -12.23 4.14 8.83
C SER A 156 -12.18 4.30 10.35
N PHE A 157 -11.56 3.36 11.07
CA PHE A 157 -11.38 3.48 12.53
C PHE A 157 -10.58 4.73 12.92
N MET A 158 -9.53 5.06 12.17
CA MET A 158 -8.68 6.22 12.43
C MET A 158 -9.39 7.55 12.17
N GLU A 159 -10.18 7.64 11.09
CA GLU A 159 -10.98 8.83 10.78
C GLU A 159 -11.95 9.17 11.90
N ASP A 160 -12.62 8.15 12.46
CA ASP A 160 -13.57 8.33 13.57
C ASP A 160 -12.89 8.73 14.90
N LYS A 161 -11.58 8.47 15.03
CA LYS A 161 -10.88 8.55 16.31
C LYS A 161 -10.02 9.79 16.49
N ILE A 162 -9.72 10.57 15.44
CA ILE A 162 -8.88 11.81 15.46
C ILE A 162 -7.90 11.79 16.64
N THR A 163 -7.05 10.77 16.73
CA THR A 163 -6.22 10.55 17.92
C THR A 163 -4.78 10.92 17.65
N HIS A 164 -4.30 11.98 18.30
CA HIS A 164 -2.92 12.02 18.74
C HIS A 164 -2.80 11.09 19.96
N GLN A 165 -2.04 10.01 19.81
CA GLN A 165 -1.72 9.11 20.92
C GLN A 165 -0.73 9.79 21.86
N SER A 166 -1.02 9.83 23.16
CA SER A 166 -0.08 10.32 24.18
C SER A 166 1.04 9.32 24.47
N HIS A 167 0.84 8.04 24.13
CA HIS A 167 1.80 6.97 24.34
C HIS A 167 2.43 6.55 23.01
N PHE A 168 3.59 7.14 22.70
CA PHE A 168 4.39 6.81 21.54
C PHE A 168 5.84 6.51 21.93
N SER A 169 6.55 5.79 21.05
CA SER A 169 7.99 5.57 21.15
C SER A 169 8.69 6.41 20.09
N LEU A 170 9.64 7.24 20.52
CA LEU A 170 10.44 8.06 19.61
C LEU A 170 11.43 7.18 18.84
N ILE A 171 11.58 7.46 17.54
CA ILE A 171 12.66 6.91 16.73
C ILE A 171 13.88 7.82 16.90
N GLU A 172 14.97 7.28 17.44
CA GLU A 172 16.19 8.04 17.74
C GLU A 172 16.88 8.57 16.49
N ASN A 173 16.89 7.80 15.40
CA ASN A 173 17.51 8.17 14.13
C ASN A 173 16.51 8.02 12.96
N LEU A 174 16.19 9.13 12.31
CA LEU A 174 15.26 9.24 11.19
C LEU A 174 15.68 8.43 9.94
N GLU A 175 16.98 8.17 9.79
CA GLU A 175 17.57 7.40 8.69
C GLU A 175 17.49 5.88 8.90
N THR A 176 17.08 5.43 10.09
CA THR A 176 16.98 3.99 10.39
C THR A 176 15.92 3.36 9.47
N PRO A 177 16.25 2.27 8.75
CA PRO A 177 15.27 1.60 7.89
C PRO A 177 14.03 1.17 8.67
N ILE A 178 12.84 1.43 8.12
CA ILE A 178 11.55 1.18 8.79
C ILE A 178 11.42 -0.26 9.30
N LYS A 179 11.99 -1.21 8.55
CA LYS A 179 12.01 -2.63 8.91
C LYS A 179 12.73 -2.88 10.24
N ILE A 180 13.87 -2.23 10.46
CA ILE A 180 14.65 -2.37 11.69
C ILE A 180 13.89 -1.75 12.87
N VAL A 181 13.33 -0.55 12.67
CA VAL A 181 12.54 0.14 13.69
C VAL A 181 11.33 -0.71 14.09
N THR A 182 10.59 -1.24 13.10
CA THR A 182 9.42 -2.09 13.30
C THR A 182 9.78 -3.35 14.09
N GLN A 183 10.89 -4.01 13.74
CA GLN A 183 11.33 -5.23 14.42
C GLN A 183 11.68 -4.98 15.89
N LYS A 184 12.36 -3.86 16.17
CA LYS A 184 12.66 -3.42 17.54
C LYS A 184 11.36 -3.14 18.29
N TYR A 185 10.45 -2.37 17.71
CA TYR A 185 9.16 -2.02 18.30
C TYR A 185 8.32 -3.26 18.64
N ALA A 186 8.22 -4.23 17.73
CA ALA A 186 7.50 -5.47 17.94
C ALA A 186 8.05 -6.28 19.14
N LYS A 187 9.38 -6.34 19.30
CA LYS A 187 10.02 -7.09 20.38
C LYS A 187 9.98 -6.33 21.71
N GLU A 188 10.30 -5.05 21.70
CA GLU A 188 10.53 -4.28 22.92
C GLU A 188 9.26 -3.62 23.45
N ILE A 189 8.33 -3.22 22.58
CA ILE A 189 7.10 -2.52 22.96
C ILE A 189 5.92 -3.48 22.94
N LEU A 190 5.70 -4.19 21.83
CA LEU A 190 4.61 -5.17 21.72
C LEU A 190 4.90 -6.49 22.45
N LYS A 191 6.16 -6.72 22.86
CA LYS A 191 6.62 -7.94 23.56
C LYS A 191 6.36 -9.23 22.79
N LEU A 192 6.34 -9.17 21.45
CA LEU A 192 6.10 -10.33 20.59
C LEU A 192 7.38 -11.18 20.43
N THR A 193 7.25 -12.49 20.62
CA THR A 193 8.35 -13.46 20.50
C THR A 193 8.37 -14.18 19.16
N ASP A 194 7.19 -14.43 18.57
CA ASP A 194 7.02 -15.01 17.24
C ASP A 194 5.96 -14.21 16.46
N TYR A 195 6.39 -13.49 15.43
CA TYR A 195 5.53 -12.60 14.67
C TYR A 195 5.97 -12.50 13.21
N ILE A 196 5.05 -12.02 12.37
CA ILE A 196 5.34 -11.64 11.00
C ILE A 196 4.90 -10.20 10.73
N VAL A 197 5.79 -9.45 10.08
CA VAL A 197 5.42 -8.15 9.48
C VAL A 197 4.69 -8.48 8.19
N CYS A 198 3.39 -8.22 8.15
CA CYS A 198 2.52 -8.56 7.03
C CYS A 198 2.72 -7.58 5.86
N LEU A 199 2.63 -6.29 6.16
CA LEU A 199 2.59 -5.21 5.18
C LEU A 199 3.12 -3.91 5.79
N ASN A 200 3.91 -3.16 5.02
CA ASN A 200 4.11 -1.72 5.20
C ASN A 200 3.36 -0.97 4.10
N SER A 201 2.31 -0.24 4.46
CA SER A 201 1.43 0.46 3.52
C SER A 201 1.11 1.85 4.05
N THR A 202 0.51 2.67 3.20
CA THR A 202 -0.11 3.92 3.62
C THR A 202 -1.62 3.77 3.51
N THR A 203 -2.36 4.38 4.44
CA THR A 203 -3.82 4.46 4.36
C THR A 203 -4.26 5.55 3.38
N PRO A 204 -5.53 5.57 2.95
CA PRO A 204 -6.06 6.66 2.12
C PRO A 204 -5.93 8.05 2.74
N SER A 205 -5.79 8.15 4.07
CA SER A 205 -5.58 9.42 4.80
C SER A 205 -4.08 9.70 5.06
N ASP A 206 -3.19 9.13 4.25
CA ASP A 206 -1.73 9.30 4.27
C ASP A 206 -1.01 8.86 5.56
N TRP A 207 -1.64 7.99 6.36
CA TRP A 207 -0.98 7.38 7.52
C TRP A 207 -0.16 6.19 7.10
N ARG A 208 1.14 6.20 7.42
CA ARG A 208 1.98 5.01 7.24
C ARG A 208 1.66 4.00 8.33
N VAL A 209 1.21 2.82 7.93
CA VAL A 209 0.81 1.73 8.81
C VAL A 209 1.59 0.47 8.49
N ILE A 210 2.22 -0.09 9.52
CA ILE A 210 2.85 -1.40 9.49
C ILE A 210 1.96 -2.40 10.21
N LEU A 211 1.44 -3.37 9.46
CA LEU A 211 0.62 -4.44 9.99
C LEU A 211 1.50 -5.59 10.48
N ILE A 212 1.35 -5.94 11.75
CA ILE A 212 2.10 -7.04 12.37
C ILE A 212 1.10 -8.07 12.88
N LYS A 213 1.36 -9.35 12.60
CA LYS A 213 0.58 -10.47 13.12
C LYS A 213 1.43 -11.25 14.12
N ASP A 214 0.90 -11.42 15.32
CA ASP A 214 1.44 -12.37 16.29
C ASP A 214 1.08 -13.79 15.86
N ASN A 215 2.08 -14.63 15.66
CA ASN A 215 1.87 -16.02 15.20
C ASN A 215 1.32 -16.89 16.33
N ALA A 216 1.62 -16.58 17.59
CA ALA A 216 1.17 -17.37 18.74
C ALA A 216 -0.34 -17.21 19.00
N THR A 217 -0.85 -15.99 18.89
CA THR A 217 -2.27 -15.67 19.16
C THR A 217 -3.10 -15.48 17.90
N GLY A 218 -2.46 -15.26 16.75
CA GLY A 218 -3.12 -14.88 15.50
C GLY A 218 -3.60 -13.42 15.46
N LYS A 219 -3.36 -12.63 16.52
CA LYS A 219 -3.82 -11.24 16.63
C LYS A 219 -3.00 -10.28 15.78
N TYR A 220 -3.67 -9.25 15.28
CA TYR A 220 -3.04 -8.18 14.52
C TYR A 220 -2.78 -6.92 15.36
N TYR A 221 -1.70 -6.23 15.02
CA TYR A 221 -1.31 -4.93 15.55
C TYR A 221 -1.06 -3.97 14.38
N TYR A 222 -1.64 -2.78 14.49
CA TYR A 222 -1.54 -1.71 13.51
C TYR A 222 -0.55 -0.67 14.07
N VAL A 223 0.71 -0.76 13.66
CA VAL A 223 1.75 0.17 14.10
C VAL A 223 1.77 1.37 13.16
N ILE A 224 1.60 2.57 13.69
CA ILE A 224 1.55 3.81 12.92
C ILE A 224 2.87 4.56 13.06
N GLU A 225 3.40 5.08 11.95
CA GLU A 225 4.48 6.06 11.93
C GLU A 225 3.90 7.48 11.74
N GLU A 226 4.25 8.38 12.66
CA GLU A 226 3.86 9.80 12.62
C GLU A 226 5.07 10.69 12.84
N TYR A 227 5.07 11.87 12.23
CA TYR A 227 6.04 12.94 12.51
C TYR A 227 5.48 13.88 13.56
N ILE A 228 6.22 14.07 14.65
CA ILE A 228 5.83 14.96 15.76
C ILE A 228 6.90 16.00 16.05
N SER A 229 6.50 17.18 16.52
CA SER A 229 7.43 18.22 16.97
C SER A 229 7.68 18.06 18.47
N VAL A 230 8.92 17.76 18.84
CA VAL A 230 9.35 17.66 20.24
C VAL A 230 10.39 18.74 20.49
N LYS A 231 10.03 19.75 21.29
CA LYS A 231 10.88 20.91 21.60
C LYS A 231 11.41 21.66 20.36
N GLY A 232 10.60 21.72 19.29
CA GLY A 232 10.96 22.40 18.04
C GLY A 232 11.74 21.53 17.05
N GLU A 233 12.07 20.28 17.41
CA GLU A 233 12.68 19.31 16.50
C GLU A 233 11.62 18.34 15.97
N VAL A 234 11.61 18.10 14.65
CA VAL A 234 10.78 17.08 14.04
C VAL A 234 11.39 15.70 14.32
N LYS A 235 10.59 14.81 14.92
CA LYS A 235 10.96 13.43 15.22
C LYS A 235 9.92 12.49 14.65
N LYS A 236 10.32 11.27 14.32
CA LYS A 236 9.37 10.19 14.04
C LYS A 236 8.98 9.51 15.34
N ALA A 237 7.72 9.16 15.44
CA ALA A 237 7.14 8.45 16.56
C ALA A 237 6.35 7.24 16.07
N LEU A 238 6.42 6.16 16.83
CA LEU A 238 5.61 4.96 16.63
C LEU A 238 4.61 4.78 17.75
N PHE A 239 3.37 4.49 17.40
CA PHE A 239 2.34 4.01 18.32
C PHE A 239 1.56 2.89 17.65
N HIS A 240 0.65 2.24 18.38
CA HIS A 240 -0.11 1.14 17.81
C HIS A 240 -1.54 1.04 18.34
N PHE A 241 -2.35 0.31 17.59
CA PHE A 241 -3.62 -0.24 18.04
C PHE A 241 -3.62 -1.77 17.88
N SER A 242 -4.27 -2.47 18.79
CA SER A 242 -4.55 -3.89 18.64
C SER A 242 -5.81 -4.13 17.83
N GLU A 243 -5.93 -5.32 17.23
CA GLU A 243 -7.14 -5.75 16.53
C GLU A 243 -8.41 -5.64 17.38
N ASP A 244 -8.31 -5.90 18.69
CA ASP A 244 -9.44 -5.80 19.62
C ASP A 244 -9.95 -4.34 19.74
N GLN A 245 -9.04 -3.36 19.71
CA GLN A 245 -9.40 -1.93 19.76
C GLN A 245 -10.07 -1.48 18.46
N VAL A 246 -9.57 -1.95 17.32
CA VAL A 246 -10.08 -1.59 15.98
C VAL A 246 -11.42 -2.27 15.68
N SER A 247 -11.60 -3.52 16.10
CA SER A 247 -12.85 -4.26 15.88
C SER A 247 -13.96 -3.85 16.85
N GLY A 248 -13.61 -3.47 18.09
CA GLY A 248 -14.56 -3.06 19.13
C GLY A 248 -15.22 -1.70 18.89
N SER A 249 -14.74 -0.89 17.94
CA SER A 249 -15.29 0.45 17.64
C SER A 249 -16.51 0.45 16.74
N LYS A 250 -16.85 -0.68 16.09
CA LYS A 250 -18.01 -0.80 15.19
C LYS A 250 -19.36 -0.94 15.92
N LYS A 251 -19.48 -0.40 17.14
CA LYS A 251 -20.69 -0.46 17.98
C LYS A 251 -21.37 0.89 18.10
#